data_AF-A0A818NNI1-F1
#
_entry.id   AF-A0A818NNI1-F1
#
_cell.length_a   1.000
_cell.length_b   1.000
_cell.length_c   1.000
_cell.angle_alpha   90.00
_cell.angle_beta   90.00
_cell.angle_gamma   90.00
#
_symmetry.space_group_name_H-M   'P 1'
#
loop_
_entity.id
_entity.type
_entity.pdbx_description
1 polymer ?
#
loop_
_entity_poly.entity_id
_entity_poly.type
_entity_poly.pdbx_seq_one_letter_code
_entity_poly.pdbx_strand_id
1 'polypeptide(L)'
;MLSALSSNNDNNDSNIIDLLYRLCKENEIEKVQNILPFIGNINIVNKIQSSTGSTCLHVACYYGHRDMVKILLEYGALHSIRNLRHNLTPYEEAYTNDIKELFVEQRKSFSNNNDYDYIEWSMVGDDLLGKRREFRQAIDLYKTYDNHHLVSKLLAEVIHYYLNEYLINESNDTSNSKDKITREQIATIEAYFKEAIEKQDYLTYFIKAYTLTNFFYKVLNKDLALYILEYFDQTKTFSSNYRLVNCLVHLVTLLIYHPNFSQYQYQGICYRGMRITQNDLDQYQLNHHILNRAFLSTSMDRQVAEMFAGEGQQSQMRYTPKNHCALQYSCLCQYFIKQNSTAINIQSLSTKPDEKEILIIPFTVFKVTAIKRNYLDDPTASISIEIDLEECEDPNDHQNELENDKMSRSSSLSSSDDDIKDTEDYVKFKQRKYLFYVIIGLLVLGIFLGLTFTFIFTLGIKKPATKLETDDIIEYQLPSGCPNILNRSSWNARPYNKRDRLTTLPVTHIVIRQVEDLKPIIDQRDCIKEIRDLQDFQMDKRGWDDIGYSFLICNDNDDQQYIYRGRGWRYVGAHCIGYNSKSLGKLKFHF
;
A
#
# COMPACT_ATOMS: atom_id res chain seq x y z
N MET A 1 -25.47 33.31 0.15
CA MET A 1 -25.55 32.16 -0.77
C MET A 1 -24.91 30.88 -0.21
N LEU A 2 -24.08 30.97 0.84
CA LEU A 2 -23.45 29.82 1.52
C LEU A 2 -24.20 29.30 2.77
N SER A 3 -25.38 29.83 3.11
CA SER A 3 -26.14 29.43 4.30
C SER A 3 -27.25 28.38 4.04
N ALA A 4 -27.21 27.66 2.92
CA ALA A 4 -28.26 26.71 2.53
C ALA A 4 -27.79 25.25 2.38
N LEU A 5 -26.52 24.93 2.71
CA LEU A 5 -25.94 23.60 2.47
C LEU A 5 -26.03 22.63 3.68
N SER A 6 -26.87 22.89 4.69
CA SER A 6 -26.99 22.03 5.88
C SER A 6 -28.37 21.37 6.08
N SER A 7 -29.08 21.03 5.00
CA SER A 7 -30.30 20.22 5.13
C SER A 7 -30.35 19.07 4.12
N ASN A 8 -30.49 17.85 4.67
CA ASN A 8 -30.80 16.61 3.95
C ASN A 8 -32.04 16.82 3.06
N ASN A 9 -31.87 16.70 1.74
CA ASN A 9 -32.94 16.50 0.76
C ASN A 9 -32.33 16.23 -0.62
N ASP A 10 -32.78 15.18 -1.32
CA ASP A 10 -32.42 14.86 -2.72
C ASP A 10 -32.64 16.03 -3.72
N ASN A 11 -33.46 17.01 -3.33
CA ASN A 11 -33.69 18.25 -4.09
C ASN A 11 -32.49 19.23 -4.07
N ASN A 12 -31.64 19.19 -3.03
CA ASN A 12 -30.44 20.04 -2.97
C ASN A 12 -29.38 19.60 -3.97
N ASP A 13 -29.21 18.29 -4.16
CA ASP A 13 -28.24 17.75 -5.11
C ASP A 13 -28.60 18.10 -6.55
N SER A 14 -29.88 18.00 -6.93
CA SER A 14 -30.34 18.41 -8.27
C SER A 14 -30.07 19.90 -8.53
N ASN A 15 -30.30 20.77 -7.53
CA ASN A 15 -30.03 22.20 -7.65
C ASN A 15 -28.54 22.51 -7.76
N ILE A 16 -27.68 21.78 -7.05
CA ILE A 16 -26.22 21.90 -7.12
C ILE A 16 -25.71 21.42 -8.48
N ILE A 17 -26.24 20.32 -9.01
CA ILE A 17 -25.90 19.79 -10.35
C ILE A 17 -26.27 20.82 -11.42
N ASP A 18 -27.47 21.39 -11.36
CA ASP A 18 -27.91 22.42 -12.31
C ASP A 18 -27.07 23.71 -12.21
N LEU A 19 -26.66 24.08 -10.99
CA LEU A 19 -25.78 25.22 -10.76
C LEU A 19 -24.38 24.97 -11.35
N LEU A 20 -23.77 23.83 -11.04
CA LEU A 20 -22.44 23.47 -11.51
C LEU A 20 -22.41 23.34 -13.04
N TYR A 21 -23.43 22.73 -13.63
CA TYR A 21 -23.56 22.60 -15.08
C TYR A 21 -23.59 23.96 -15.78
N ARG A 22 -24.38 24.91 -15.27
CA ARG A 22 -24.46 26.27 -15.84
C ARG A 22 -23.13 27.02 -15.71
N LEU A 23 -22.45 26.92 -14.56
CA LEU A 23 -21.14 27.56 -14.38
C LEU A 23 -20.08 26.97 -15.33
N CYS A 24 -20.10 25.65 -15.56
CA CYS A 24 -19.22 25.00 -16.53
C CYS A 24 -19.54 25.43 -17.96
N LYS A 25 -20.82 25.58 -18.31
CA LYS A 25 -21.26 26.10 -19.61
C LYS A 25 -20.82 27.55 -19.87
N GLU A 26 -20.92 28.40 -18.86
CA GLU A 26 -20.56 29.82 -18.89
C GLU A 26 -19.04 30.06 -18.71
N ASN A 27 -18.26 29.01 -18.47
CA ASN A 27 -16.81 29.06 -18.20
C ASN A 27 -16.40 29.91 -16.98
N GLU A 28 -17.22 29.88 -15.93
CA GLU A 28 -17.00 30.66 -14.70
C GLU A 28 -15.99 29.96 -13.77
N ILE A 29 -14.73 29.89 -14.20
CA ILE A 29 -13.64 29.10 -13.58
C ILE A 29 -13.49 29.40 -12.08
N GLU A 30 -13.40 30.66 -11.68
CA GLU A 30 -13.21 31.03 -10.26
C GLU A 30 -14.37 30.58 -9.37
N LYS A 31 -15.61 30.65 -9.88
CA LYS A 31 -16.79 30.21 -9.13
C LYS A 31 -16.83 28.69 -9.00
N VAL A 32 -16.41 27.97 -10.04
CA VAL A 32 -16.31 26.50 -10.02
C VAL A 32 -15.22 26.04 -9.05
N GLN A 33 -14.02 26.63 -9.10
CA GLN A 33 -12.92 26.32 -8.18
C GLN A 33 -13.25 26.62 -6.72
N ASN A 34 -14.06 27.65 -6.45
CA ASN A 34 -14.51 27.98 -5.10
C ASN A 34 -15.64 27.07 -4.59
N ILE A 35 -16.34 26.34 -5.46
CA ILE A 35 -17.47 25.49 -5.07
C ILE A 35 -17.06 24.01 -5.00
N LEU A 36 -16.23 23.52 -5.93
CA LEU A 36 -15.80 22.12 -6.00
C LEU A 36 -15.22 21.55 -4.68
N PRO A 37 -14.39 22.27 -3.90
CA PRO A 37 -13.86 21.79 -2.63
C PRO A 37 -14.91 21.61 -1.52
N PHE A 38 -16.04 22.31 -1.61
CA PHE A 38 -17.10 22.29 -0.60
C PHE A 38 -18.24 21.34 -0.95
N ILE A 39 -18.22 20.75 -2.16
CA ILE A 39 -19.15 19.68 -2.55
C ILE A 39 -18.61 18.37 -1.97
N GLY A 40 -18.97 18.08 -0.72
CA GLY A 40 -18.51 16.91 0.05
C GLY A 40 -18.99 15.52 -0.45
N ASN A 41 -19.43 15.42 -1.71
CA ASN A 41 -19.80 14.16 -2.35
C ASN A 41 -19.16 14.13 -3.75
N ILE A 42 -18.05 13.40 -3.87
CA ILE A 42 -17.18 13.33 -5.06
C ILE A 42 -17.90 12.83 -6.33
N ASN A 43 -19.15 12.37 -6.20
CA ASN A 43 -19.97 11.88 -7.29
C ASN A 43 -20.83 12.95 -8.02
N ILE A 44 -20.95 14.18 -7.49
CA ILE A 44 -21.82 15.22 -8.11
C ILE A 44 -21.26 15.71 -9.45
N VAL A 45 -19.94 15.84 -9.61
CA VAL A 45 -19.30 16.24 -10.88
C VAL A 45 -19.61 15.26 -12.03
N ASN A 46 -19.92 14.01 -11.68
CA ASN A 46 -20.21 12.90 -12.57
C ASN A 46 -21.70 12.63 -12.79
N LYS A 47 -22.60 13.35 -12.08
CA LYS A 47 -24.05 13.19 -12.29
C LYS A 47 -24.48 13.82 -13.61
N ILE A 48 -25.41 13.14 -14.27
CA ILE A 48 -26.01 13.59 -15.51
C ILE A 48 -27.13 14.58 -15.17
N GLN A 49 -27.08 15.78 -15.76
CA GLN A 49 -28.12 16.78 -15.58
C GLN A 49 -29.41 16.34 -16.27
N SER A 50 -30.52 16.30 -15.54
CA SER A 50 -31.81 15.79 -16.03
C SER A 50 -32.35 16.53 -17.26
N SER A 51 -32.07 17.83 -17.39
CA SER A 51 -32.63 18.69 -18.44
C SER A 51 -31.87 18.59 -19.77
N THR A 52 -30.58 18.27 -19.76
CA THR A 52 -29.72 18.21 -20.96
C THR A 52 -29.29 16.79 -21.29
N GLY A 53 -29.28 15.90 -20.30
CA GLY A 53 -28.77 14.55 -20.43
C GLY A 53 -27.25 14.47 -20.47
N SER A 54 -26.53 15.55 -20.12
CA SER A 54 -25.06 15.63 -20.17
C SER A 54 -24.45 15.92 -18.79
N THR A 55 -23.17 15.59 -18.59
CA THR A 55 -22.42 15.94 -17.37
C THR A 55 -21.71 17.30 -17.52
N CYS A 56 -21.12 17.80 -16.44
CA CYS A 56 -20.31 19.03 -16.45
C CYS A 56 -19.10 18.91 -17.39
N LEU A 57 -18.50 17.72 -17.51
CA LEU A 57 -17.37 17.48 -18.40
C LEU A 57 -17.79 17.49 -19.87
N HIS A 58 -18.95 16.93 -20.21
CA HIS A 58 -19.51 16.99 -21.57
C HIS A 58 -19.71 18.44 -22.02
N VAL A 59 -20.32 19.28 -21.16
CA VAL A 59 -20.59 20.68 -21.54
C VAL A 59 -19.30 21.48 -21.68
N ALA A 60 -18.30 21.28 -20.81
CA ALA A 60 -17.01 21.93 -20.94
C ALA A 60 -16.28 21.51 -22.24
N CYS A 61 -16.38 20.23 -22.64
CA CYS A 61 -15.81 19.72 -23.89
C CYS A 61 -16.53 20.25 -25.13
N TYR A 62 -17.86 20.28 -25.11
CA TYR A 62 -18.70 20.77 -26.20
C TYR A 62 -18.49 22.27 -26.49
N TYR A 63 -18.28 23.08 -25.45
CA TYR A 63 -18.09 24.53 -25.61
C TYR A 63 -16.62 24.95 -25.80
N GLY A 64 -15.66 24.02 -25.78
CA GLY A 64 -14.26 24.35 -26.03
C GLY A 64 -13.51 24.89 -24.80
N HIS A 65 -14.00 24.67 -23.58
CA HIS A 65 -13.45 25.27 -22.36
C HIS A 65 -12.28 24.47 -21.80
N ARG A 66 -11.12 24.57 -22.43
CA ARG A 66 -9.91 23.79 -22.12
C ARG A 66 -9.49 23.80 -20.64
N ASP A 67 -9.42 24.97 -20.00
CA ASP A 67 -8.97 25.05 -18.60
C ASP A 67 -10.03 24.53 -17.63
N MET A 68 -11.31 24.72 -17.95
CA MET A 68 -12.42 24.11 -17.21
C MET A 68 -12.38 22.58 -17.31
N VAL A 69 -12.08 22.03 -18.50
CA VAL A 69 -11.89 20.59 -18.70
C VAL A 69 -10.77 20.06 -17.80
N LYS A 70 -9.63 20.74 -17.70
CA LYS A 70 -8.54 20.35 -16.79
C LYS A 70 -8.98 20.32 -15.34
N ILE A 71 -9.62 21.41 -14.87
CA ILE A 71 -10.08 21.53 -13.48
C ILE A 71 -11.10 20.42 -13.17
N LEU A 72 -12.04 20.14 -14.06
CA LEU A 72 -13.02 19.06 -13.85
C LEU A 72 -12.35 17.69 -13.78
N LEU A 73 -11.37 17.42 -14.64
CA LEU A 73 -10.62 16.16 -14.62
C LEU A 73 -9.74 16.01 -13.37
N GLU A 74 -9.09 17.09 -12.91
CA GLU A 74 -8.32 17.12 -11.64
C GLU A 74 -9.20 16.78 -10.43
N TYR A 75 -10.49 17.14 -10.48
CA TYR A 75 -11.48 16.84 -9.43
C TYR A 75 -12.27 15.55 -9.69
N GLY A 76 -11.75 14.63 -10.53
CA GLY A 76 -12.29 13.28 -10.68
C GLY A 76 -13.47 13.14 -11.65
N ALA A 77 -13.64 14.07 -12.59
CA ALA A 77 -14.66 13.94 -13.64
C ALA A 77 -14.33 12.77 -14.58
N LEU A 78 -15.28 11.85 -14.75
CA LEU A 78 -15.14 10.66 -15.57
C LEU A 78 -15.37 10.98 -17.05
N HIS A 79 -14.37 10.67 -17.87
CA HIS A 79 -14.42 10.81 -19.33
C HIS A 79 -15.09 9.62 -20.04
N SER A 80 -15.53 8.59 -19.30
CA SER A 80 -16.16 7.37 -19.82
C SER A 80 -17.70 7.42 -19.82
N ILE A 81 -18.30 8.36 -19.09
CA ILE A 81 -19.75 8.51 -19.00
C ILE A 81 -20.30 8.93 -20.36
N ARG A 82 -21.39 8.30 -20.81
CA ARG A 82 -22.08 8.69 -22.05
C ARG A 82 -23.31 9.54 -21.73
N ASN A 83 -23.50 10.63 -22.49
CA ASN A 83 -24.67 11.48 -22.36
C ASN A 83 -25.96 10.73 -22.80
N LEU A 84 -27.12 11.07 -22.22
CA LEU A 84 -28.37 10.34 -22.44
C LEU A 84 -28.99 10.60 -23.82
N ARG A 85 -28.70 11.75 -24.43
CA ARG A 85 -29.35 12.17 -25.70
C ARG A 85 -28.62 11.67 -26.94
N HIS A 86 -27.30 11.69 -26.93
CA HIS A 86 -26.48 11.38 -28.09
C HIS A 86 -25.63 10.12 -27.89
N ASN A 87 -25.61 9.56 -26.68
CA ASN A 87 -24.79 8.41 -26.30
C ASN A 87 -23.29 8.63 -26.58
N LEU A 88 -22.84 9.89 -26.51
CA LEU A 88 -21.45 10.28 -26.73
C LEU A 88 -20.74 10.45 -25.39
N THR A 89 -19.44 10.16 -25.35
CA THR A 89 -18.53 10.50 -24.24
C THR A 89 -18.05 11.97 -24.35
N PRO A 90 -17.50 12.58 -23.28
CA PRO A 90 -16.95 13.93 -23.37
C PRO A 90 -15.82 14.06 -24.40
N TYR A 91 -15.04 13.00 -24.63
CA TYR A 91 -14.02 12.95 -25.67
C TYR A 91 -14.62 13.00 -27.08
N GLU A 92 -15.70 12.25 -27.30
CA GLU A 92 -16.42 12.22 -28.58
C GLU A 92 -17.17 13.54 -28.82
N GLU A 93 -17.63 14.21 -27.76
CA GLU A 93 -18.36 15.49 -27.79
C GLU A 93 -17.42 16.73 -27.82
N ALA A 94 -16.10 16.54 -27.68
CA ALA A 94 -15.12 17.62 -27.64
C ALA A 94 -15.08 18.45 -28.94
N TYR A 95 -15.22 19.78 -28.78
CA TYR A 95 -15.29 20.75 -29.88
C TYR A 95 -14.01 20.83 -30.70
N THR A 96 -12.86 20.70 -30.05
CA THR A 96 -11.54 20.96 -30.63
C THR A 96 -10.54 19.84 -30.34
N ASN A 97 -9.54 19.68 -31.22
CA ASN A 97 -8.54 18.62 -31.11
C ASN A 97 -7.56 18.83 -29.94
N ASP A 98 -7.33 20.08 -29.52
CA ASP A 98 -6.53 20.41 -28.34
C ASP A 98 -7.17 19.91 -27.03
N ILE A 99 -8.50 19.86 -26.96
CA ILE A 99 -9.23 19.25 -25.84
C ILE A 99 -9.14 17.73 -25.92
N LYS A 100 -9.21 17.15 -27.12
CA LYS A 100 -8.98 15.71 -27.32
C LYS A 100 -7.57 15.31 -26.91
N GLU A 101 -6.59 16.16 -27.17
CA GLU A 101 -5.20 15.97 -26.73
C GLU A 101 -5.09 15.98 -25.20
N LEU A 102 -5.88 16.75 -24.45
CA LEU A 102 -5.88 16.68 -22.98
C LEU A 102 -6.24 15.30 -22.44
N PHE A 103 -7.19 14.60 -23.07
CA PHE A 103 -7.53 13.22 -22.69
C PHE A 103 -6.42 12.23 -23.05
N VAL A 104 -5.60 12.53 -24.07
CA VAL A 104 -4.46 11.72 -24.51
C VAL A 104 -3.20 12.01 -23.67
N GLU A 105 -2.97 13.25 -23.28
CA GLU A 105 -1.94 13.67 -22.32
C GLU A 105 -2.26 13.15 -20.92
N GLN A 106 -3.54 13.20 -20.51
CA GLN A 106 -3.98 12.48 -19.33
C GLN A 106 -3.79 10.97 -19.49
N ARG A 107 -4.01 10.31 -20.63
CA ARG A 107 -3.65 8.87 -20.79
C ARG A 107 -2.17 8.57 -20.57
N LYS A 108 -1.27 9.54 -20.83
CA LYS A 108 0.16 9.41 -20.53
C LYS A 108 0.49 9.69 -19.05
N SER A 109 -0.28 10.56 -18.38
CA SER A 109 -0.16 10.80 -16.93
C SER A 109 -1.05 9.89 -16.06
N PHE A 110 -2.00 9.18 -16.67
CA PHE A 110 -2.99 8.25 -16.15
C PHE A 110 -2.90 6.91 -16.91
N SER A 111 -1.68 6.44 -17.15
CA SER A 111 -1.39 4.99 -17.16
C SER A 111 -1.72 4.33 -15.80
N ASN A 112 -2.19 5.14 -14.84
CA ASN A 112 -2.87 4.73 -13.62
C ASN A 112 -4.39 4.93 -13.78
N ASN A 113 -5.07 3.80 -13.99
CA ASN A 113 -6.51 3.53 -13.82
C ASN A 113 -7.47 3.82 -14.98
N ASN A 114 -7.89 2.74 -15.66
CA ASN A 114 -9.30 2.48 -15.96
C ASN A 114 -9.52 0.97 -16.12
N ASP A 115 -10.72 0.54 -15.75
CA ASP A 115 -11.22 -0.83 -15.61
C ASP A 115 -11.34 -1.64 -16.93
N TYR A 116 -10.46 -1.40 -17.91
CA TYR A 116 -10.33 -2.19 -19.15
C TYR A 116 -8.91 -2.27 -19.73
N ASP A 117 -7.86 -2.01 -18.94
CA ASP A 117 -6.46 -2.13 -19.38
C ASP A 117 -5.58 -2.84 -18.34
N TYR A 118 -6.08 -3.97 -17.80
CA TYR A 118 -5.29 -4.81 -16.90
C TYR A 118 -4.29 -5.66 -17.69
N ILE A 119 -3.13 -5.07 -17.99
CA ILE A 119 -2.01 -5.83 -18.49
C ILE A 119 -1.20 -6.34 -17.30
N GLU A 120 -1.25 -7.65 -17.05
CA GLU A 120 -0.51 -8.35 -15.99
C GLU A 120 1.01 -8.19 -16.07
N TRP A 121 1.51 -7.57 -17.13
CA TRP A 121 2.91 -7.39 -17.44
C TRP A 121 3.23 -5.96 -17.89
N SER A 122 4.50 -5.58 -17.83
CA SER A 122 5.02 -4.33 -18.37
C SER A 122 6.00 -4.60 -19.52
N MET A 123 5.97 -3.73 -20.54
CA MET A 123 6.87 -3.74 -21.69
C MET A 123 7.67 -2.46 -21.80
N VAL A 124 8.85 -2.57 -22.42
CA VAL A 124 9.71 -1.47 -22.93
C VAL A 124 10.37 -0.59 -21.85
N GLY A 125 11.70 -0.45 -21.93
CA GLY A 125 12.34 0.86 -21.71
C GLY A 125 13.28 1.08 -20.52
N ASP A 126 13.37 0.19 -19.53
CA ASP A 126 14.32 0.29 -18.40
C ASP A 126 14.92 -1.09 -18.10
N ASP A 127 16.00 -1.15 -17.33
CA ASP A 127 16.64 -2.37 -16.82
C ASP A 127 15.66 -3.26 -16.03
N LEU A 128 14.82 -4.06 -16.71
CA LEU A 128 13.81 -4.94 -16.09
C LEU A 128 14.46 -6.02 -15.22
N LEU A 129 15.64 -6.50 -15.64
CA LEU A 129 16.45 -7.43 -14.83
C LEU A 129 16.98 -6.72 -13.58
N GLY A 130 17.40 -5.46 -13.69
CA GLY A 130 17.67 -4.57 -12.54
C GLY A 130 16.48 -4.45 -11.60
N LYS A 131 15.30 -4.12 -12.11
CA LYS A 131 14.06 -4.01 -11.32
C LYS A 131 13.70 -5.34 -10.63
N ARG A 132 13.87 -6.48 -11.33
CA ARG A 132 13.73 -7.81 -10.73
C ARG A 132 14.71 -8.01 -9.57
N ARG A 133 15.99 -7.66 -9.74
CA ARG A 133 17.00 -7.75 -8.67
C ARG A 133 16.66 -6.86 -7.49
N GLU A 134 16.31 -5.60 -7.73
CA GLU A 134 15.90 -4.65 -6.70
C GLU A 134 14.69 -5.17 -5.93
N PHE A 135 13.70 -5.77 -6.62
CA PHE A 135 12.58 -6.44 -5.95
C PHE A 135 13.04 -7.51 -5.00
N ARG A 136 13.79 -8.50 -5.52
CA ARG A 136 14.28 -9.65 -4.74
C ARG A 136 15.09 -9.20 -3.54
N GLN A 137 15.95 -8.19 -3.71
CA GLN A 137 16.74 -7.58 -2.63
C GLN A 137 15.87 -6.84 -1.60
N ALA A 138 14.85 -6.12 -2.03
CA ALA A 138 13.98 -5.38 -1.12
C ALA A 138 13.13 -6.31 -0.25
N ILE A 139 12.65 -7.42 -0.83
CA ILE A 139 11.93 -8.45 -0.08
C ILE A 139 12.87 -9.39 0.69
N ASP A 140 14.19 -9.29 0.49
CA ASP A 140 15.21 -10.12 1.17
C ASP A 140 15.23 -9.91 2.69
N LEU A 141 14.74 -8.77 3.18
CA LEU A 141 14.51 -8.51 4.61
C LEU A 141 13.57 -9.54 5.27
N TYR A 142 12.77 -10.24 4.47
CA TYR A 142 11.86 -11.28 4.91
C TYR A 142 12.44 -12.70 4.76
N LYS A 143 13.70 -12.87 4.30
CA LYS A 143 14.38 -14.19 4.19
C LYS A 143 14.42 -14.95 5.52
N THR A 144 14.42 -14.26 6.65
CA THR A 144 14.38 -14.88 7.99
C THR A 144 12.96 -15.39 8.32
N TYR A 145 12.48 -16.34 7.53
CA TYR A 145 11.21 -17.04 7.71
C TYR A 145 11.17 -17.88 8.99
N ASP A 146 12.32 -18.12 9.63
CA ASP A 146 12.48 -18.78 10.94
C ASP A 146 11.71 -18.09 12.07
N ASN A 147 11.25 -16.85 11.84
CA ASN A 147 10.38 -16.15 12.78
C ASN A 147 8.90 -16.35 12.40
N HIS A 148 8.37 -17.56 12.63
CA HIS A 148 6.94 -17.90 12.49
C HIS A 148 6.00 -16.82 13.07
N HIS A 149 6.41 -16.19 14.17
CA HIS A 149 5.69 -15.08 14.78
C HIS A 149 5.62 -13.83 13.89
N LEU A 150 6.69 -13.50 13.14
CA LEU A 150 6.68 -12.40 12.17
C LEU A 150 5.68 -12.71 11.05
N VAL A 151 5.74 -13.89 10.44
CA VAL A 151 4.85 -14.27 9.32
C VAL A 151 3.38 -14.24 9.74
N SER A 152 3.07 -14.79 10.92
CA SER A 152 1.71 -14.73 11.49
C SER A 152 1.22 -13.30 11.73
N LYS A 153 2.11 -12.37 12.14
CA LYS A 153 1.77 -10.96 12.31
C LYS A 153 1.45 -10.28 10.97
N LEU A 154 2.22 -10.58 9.92
CA LEU A 154 1.98 -10.04 8.57
C LEU A 154 0.65 -10.54 8.00
N LEU A 155 0.35 -11.84 8.19
CA LEU A 155 -0.93 -12.41 7.79
C LEU A 155 -2.11 -11.80 8.55
N ALA A 156 -1.96 -11.52 9.85
CA ALA A 156 -2.97 -10.82 10.61
C ALA A 156 -3.23 -9.40 10.05
N GLU A 157 -2.19 -8.71 9.57
CA GLU A 157 -2.33 -7.41 8.91
C GLU A 157 -3.08 -7.52 7.56
N VAL A 158 -2.77 -8.53 6.75
CA VAL A 158 -3.49 -8.81 5.49
C VAL A 158 -4.97 -9.10 5.77
N ILE A 159 -5.27 -9.93 6.76
CA ILE A 159 -6.67 -10.22 7.16
C ILE A 159 -7.38 -8.93 7.56
N HIS A 160 -6.75 -8.14 8.43
CA HIS A 160 -7.39 -6.95 9.00
C HIS A 160 -7.60 -5.85 7.95
N TYR A 161 -6.56 -5.51 7.19
CA TYR A 161 -6.62 -4.39 6.25
C TYR A 161 -7.13 -4.81 4.87
N TYR A 162 -6.41 -5.72 4.19
CA TYR A 162 -6.71 -6.04 2.81
C TYR A 162 -8.08 -6.71 2.66
N LEU A 163 -8.35 -7.75 3.46
CA LEU A 163 -9.61 -8.47 3.35
C LEU A 163 -10.78 -7.68 3.97
N ASN A 164 -10.62 -7.21 5.21
CA ASN A 164 -11.74 -6.69 6.00
C ASN A 164 -11.99 -5.18 5.87
N GLU A 165 -11.01 -4.39 5.48
CA GLU A 165 -11.20 -2.95 5.25
C GLU A 165 -11.28 -2.65 3.75
N TYR A 166 -10.26 -3.03 2.98
CA TYR A 166 -10.14 -2.67 1.57
C TYR A 166 -11.17 -3.39 0.68
N LEU A 167 -11.14 -4.73 0.63
CA LEU A 167 -12.06 -5.48 -0.24
C LEU A 167 -13.53 -5.32 0.16
N ILE A 168 -13.83 -5.16 1.45
CA ILE A 168 -15.21 -4.88 1.91
C ILE A 168 -15.67 -3.50 1.45
N ASN A 169 -14.81 -2.47 1.49
CA ASN A 169 -15.20 -1.13 1.04
C ASN A 169 -15.42 -1.09 -0.48
N GLU A 170 -14.52 -1.70 -1.26
CA GLU A 170 -14.70 -1.90 -2.71
C GLU A 170 -16.00 -2.65 -3.03
N SER A 171 -16.40 -3.61 -2.18
CA SER A 171 -17.67 -4.33 -2.35
C SER A 171 -18.90 -3.45 -2.18
N ASN A 172 -18.85 -2.42 -1.34
CA ASN A 172 -20.00 -1.58 -1.01
C ASN A 172 -20.28 -0.52 -2.07
N ASP A 173 -19.30 -0.19 -2.93
CA ASP A 173 -19.36 0.90 -3.91
C ASP A 173 -19.91 0.47 -5.30
N THR A 174 -20.22 -0.82 -5.48
CA THR A 174 -20.67 -1.36 -6.77
C THR A 174 -22.19 -1.25 -6.96
N SER A 175 -22.59 -0.43 -7.94
CA SER A 175 -23.98 -0.20 -8.39
C SER A 175 -24.56 -1.29 -9.30
N ASN A 176 -23.83 -2.39 -9.56
CA ASN A 176 -24.27 -3.53 -10.36
C ASN A 176 -24.38 -4.80 -9.50
N SER A 177 -25.58 -5.40 -9.45
CA SER A 177 -25.88 -6.56 -8.59
C SER A 177 -25.25 -7.90 -9.00
N LYS A 178 -24.57 -7.98 -10.15
CA LYS A 178 -24.07 -9.25 -10.71
C LYS A 178 -22.61 -9.60 -10.37
N ASP A 179 -21.78 -8.63 -9.99
CA ASP A 179 -20.36 -8.82 -9.65
C ASP A 179 -20.02 -8.32 -8.24
N LYS A 180 -21.04 -8.10 -7.39
CA LYS A 180 -20.86 -7.60 -6.03
C LYS A 180 -20.22 -8.68 -5.15
N ILE A 181 -19.03 -8.39 -4.67
CA ILE A 181 -18.27 -9.21 -3.73
C ILE A 181 -19.09 -9.38 -2.45
N THR A 182 -19.35 -10.60 -2.01
CA THR A 182 -20.13 -10.82 -0.80
C THR A 182 -19.23 -10.89 0.42
N ARG A 183 -19.74 -10.44 1.58
CA ARG A 183 -19.03 -10.64 2.87
C ARG A 183 -18.77 -12.12 3.16
N GLU A 184 -19.61 -13.02 2.66
CA GLU A 184 -19.44 -14.47 2.81
C GLU A 184 -18.22 -14.99 2.02
N GLN A 185 -17.99 -14.48 0.80
CA GLN A 185 -16.80 -14.79 0.02
C GLN A 185 -15.53 -14.33 0.75
N ILE A 186 -15.54 -13.11 1.30
CA ILE A 186 -14.41 -12.57 2.08
C ILE A 186 -14.18 -13.39 3.35
N ALA A 187 -15.25 -13.75 4.08
CA ALA A 187 -15.14 -14.57 5.29
C ALA A 187 -14.55 -15.96 5.01
N THR A 188 -14.83 -16.54 3.83
CA THR A 188 -14.25 -17.83 3.44
C THR A 188 -12.75 -17.72 3.15
N ILE A 189 -12.31 -16.63 2.52
CA ILE A 189 -10.89 -16.33 2.30
C ILE A 189 -10.19 -16.09 3.65
N GLU A 190 -10.80 -15.29 4.53
CA GLU A 190 -10.29 -15.03 5.88
C GLU A 190 -10.10 -16.32 6.68
N ALA A 191 -11.01 -17.29 6.56
CA ALA A 191 -10.89 -18.58 7.25
C ALA A 191 -9.61 -19.33 6.85
N TYR A 192 -9.25 -19.35 5.56
CA TYR A 192 -8.00 -19.98 5.13
C TYR A 192 -6.76 -19.27 5.69
N PHE A 193 -6.75 -17.94 5.72
CA PHE A 193 -5.63 -17.21 6.32
C PHE A 193 -5.54 -17.41 7.85
N LYS A 194 -6.66 -17.61 8.54
CA LYS A 194 -6.65 -18.01 9.97
C LYS A 194 -6.09 -19.41 10.15
N GLU A 195 -6.52 -20.38 9.34
CA GLU A 195 -5.97 -21.74 9.38
C GLU A 195 -4.46 -21.75 9.06
N ALA A 196 -4.01 -20.89 8.14
CA ALA A 196 -2.60 -20.69 7.83
C ALA A 196 -1.79 -20.31 9.08
N ILE A 197 -2.30 -19.37 9.89
CA ILE A 197 -1.68 -18.93 11.15
C ILE A 197 -1.72 -20.05 12.20
N GLU A 198 -2.86 -20.73 12.36
CA GLU A 198 -3.01 -21.78 13.37
C GLU A 198 -2.11 -22.99 13.10
N LYS A 199 -2.03 -23.42 11.83
CA LYS A 199 -1.28 -24.61 11.41
C LYS A 199 0.15 -24.32 10.99
N GLN A 200 0.52 -23.04 10.90
CA GLN A 200 1.84 -22.60 10.44
C GLN A 200 2.17 -23.09 9.02
N ASP A 201 1.15 -23.25 8.17
CA ASP A 201 1.25 -23.74 6.78
C ASP A 201 0.77 -22.65 5.80
N TYR A 202 1.59 -21.63 5.58
CA TYR A 202 1.13 -20.43 4.91
C TYR A 202 0.91 -20.61 3.41
N LEU A 203 1.80 -21.36 2.74
CA LEU A 203 1.74 -21.58 1.30
C LEU A 203 0.48 -22.34 0.90
N THR A 204 0.20 -23.47 1.53
CA THR A 204 -0.94 -24.32 1.18
C THR A 204 -2.25 -23.55 1.28
N TYR A 205 -2.42 -22.81 2.37
CA TYR A 205 -3.64 -22.08 2.65
C TYR A 205 -3.80 -20.81 1.80
N PHE A 206 -2.70 -20.12 1.48
CA PHE A 206 -2.73 -19.05 0.49
C PHE A 206 -3.18 -19.57 -0.88
N ILE A 207 -2.59 -20.68 -1.36
CA ILE A 207 -2.95 -21.24 -2.67
C ILE A 207 -4.41 -21.68 -2.69
N LYS A 208 -4.91 -22.34 -1.64
CA LYS A 208 -6.32 -22.69 -1.52
C LYS A 208 -7.22 -21.47 -1.61
N ALA A 209 -6.88 -20.37 -0.92
CA ALA A 209 -7.64 -19.13 -1.00
C ALA A 209 -7.59 -18.51 -2.40
N TYR A 210 -6.41 -18.50 -3.02
CA TYR A 210 -6.16 -17.99 -4.37
C TYR A 210 -7.00 -18.72 -5.44
N THR A 211 -7.08 -20.04 -5.38
CA THR A 211 -7.80 -20.86 -6.36
C THR A 211 -9.27 -21.09 -6.00
N LEU A 212 -9.70 -20.74 -4.78
CA LEU A 212 -11.06 -20.99 -4.29
C LEU A 212 -12.12 -20.35 -5.17
N THR A 213 -11.92 -19.07 -5.50
CA THR A 213 -12.87 -18.27 -6.26
C THR A 213 -12.15 -17.44 -7.30
N ASN A 214 -12.79 -17.28 -8.47
CA ASN A 214 -12.29 -16.37 -9.50
C ASN A 214 -12.23 -14.92 -9.01
N PHE A 215 -12.94 -14.57 -7.95
CA PHE A 215 -12.98 -13.23 -7.39
C PHE A 215 -11.62 -12.83 -6.78
N PHE A 216 -11.13 -13.61 -5.82
CA PHE A 216 -9.93 -13.25 -5.06
C PHE A 216 -8.70 -13.22 -5.95
N TYR A 217 -8.52 -14.25 -6.79
CA TYR A 217 -7.52 -14.29 -7.86
C TYR A 217 -7.53 -13.01 -8.70
N LYS A 218 -8.70 -12.60 -9.21
CA LYS A 218 -8.83 -11.45 -10.12
C LYS A 218 -8.45 -10.14 -9.45
N VAL A 219 -8.96 -9.90 -8.24
CA VAL A 219 -8.70 -8.64 -7.53
C VAL A 219 -7.27 -8.57 -7.04
N LEU A 220 -6.73 -9.64 -6.46
CA LEU A 220 -5.35 -9.67 -6.02
C LEU A 220 -4.39 -9.41 -7.19
N ASN A 221 -4.60 -10.07 -8.31
CA ASN A 221 -3.80 -9.82 -9.51
C ASN A 221 -3.98 -8.36 -9.97
N LYS A 222 -5.22 -7.85 -10.05
CA LYS A 222 -5.52 -6.45 -10.39
C LYS A 222 -4.68 -5.48 -9.57
N ASP A 223 -4.77 -5.60 -8.25
CA ASP A 223 -4.09 -4.72 -7.31
C ASP A 223 -2.56 -4.84 -7.44
N LEU A 224 -2.04 -6.06 -7.63
CA LEU A 224 -0.62 -6.28 -7.89
C LEU A 224 -0.16 -5.51 -9.13
N ALA A 225 -0.78 -5.68 -10.30
CA ALA A 225 -0.24 -5.02 -11.49
C ALA A 225 -0.35 -3.49 -11.44
N LEU A 226 -1.36 -2.95 -10.74
CA LEU A 226 -1.55 -1.51 -10.57
C LEU A 226 -0.54 -0.91 -9.59
N TYR A 227 -0.37 -1.53 -8.41
CA TYR A 227 0.26 -0.86 -7.28
C TYR A 227 1.62 -1.42 -6.90
N ILE A 228 2.00 -2.63 -7.31
CA ILE A 228 3.22 -3.26 -6.81
C ILE A 228 4.50 -2.51 -7.19
N LEU A 229 4.49 -1.78 -8.30
CA LEU A 229 5.62 -0.95 -8.71
C LEU A 229 5.77 0.32 -7.87
N GLU A 230 4.71 0.79 -7.20
CA GLU A 230 4.79 1.93 -6.27
C GLU A 230 5.71 1.63 -5.08
N TYR A 231 5.93 0.35 -4.77
CA TYR A 231 6.85 -0.09 -3.72
C TYR A 231 8.29 0.42 -3.93
N PHE A 232 8.72 0.57 -5.18
CA PHE A 232 10.08 1.03 -5.53
C PHE A 232 10.20 2.54 -5.67
N ASP A 233 9.08 3.24 -5.71
CA ASP A 233 9.07 4.67 -5.97
C ASP A 233 9.33 5.45 -4.67
N GLN A 234 10.61 5.61 -4.33
CA GLN A 234 11.06 6.38 -3.16
C GLN A 234 10.66 7.86 -3.21
N THR A 235 10.17 8.36 -4.35
CA THR A 235 9.68 9.74 -4.49
C THR A 235 8.20 9.89 -4.12
N LYS A 236 7.45 8.78 -4.05
CA LYS A 236 6.03 8.72 -3.65
C LYS A 236 5.85 8.29 -2.20
N THR A 237 6.56 8.95 -1.29
CA THR A 237 6.48 8.69 0.18
C THR A 237 5.08 8.92 0.80
N PHE A 238 4.09 9.37 0.02
CA PHE A 238 2.71 9.62 0.43
C PHE A 238 1.69 9.06 -0.57
N SER A 239 1.91 7.87 -1.14
CA SER A 239 0.81 7.18 -1.86
C SER A 239 -0.29 6.83 -0.86
N SER A 240 -1.54 7.20 -1.15
CA SER A 240 -2.74 6.80 -0.40
C SER A 240 -2.86 5.27 -0.23
N ASN A 241 -2.11 4.51 -1.05
CA ASN A 241 -2.18 3.06 -1.13
C ASN A 241 -0.99 2.35 -0.44
N TYR A 242 -0.14 3.05 0.31
CA TYR A 242 1.05 2.44 0.94
C TYR A 242 0.73 1.16 1.75
N ARG A 243 -0.37 1.18 2.53
CA ARG A 243 -0.79 0.02 3.34
C ARG A 243 -1.27 -1.15 2.48
N LEU A 244 -1.93 -0.85 1.34
CA LEU A 244 -2.30 -1.84 0.33
C LEU A 244 -1.06 -2.46 -0.30
N VAL A 245 -0.13 -1.63 -0.78
CA VAL A 245 1.13 -2.09 -1.39
C VAL A 245 1.90 -3.01 -0.45
N ASN A 246 2.01 -2.68 0.84
CA ASN A 246 2.66 -3.56 1.81
C ASN A 246 1.95 -4.90 1.98
N CYS A 247 0.62 -4.92 2.04
CA CYS A 247 -0.15 -6.17 2.10
C CYS A 247 0.11 -7.04 0.86
N LEU A 248 0.14 -6.43 -0.34
CA LEU A 248 0.46 -7.13 -1.58
C LEU A 248 1.88 -7.70 -1.56
N VAL A 249 2.86 -6.92 -1.10
CA VAL A 249 4.25 -7.38 -0.94
C VAL A 249 4.34 -8.54 0.05
N HIS A 250 3.63 -8.47 1.18
CA HIS A 250 3.57 -9.59 2.14
C HIS A 250 3.05 -10.87 1.47
N LEU A 251 1.96 -10.78 0.70
CA LEU A 251 1.39 -11.91 -0.02
C LEU A 251 2.36 -12.52 -1.05
N VAL A 252 3.10 -11.70 -1.80
CA VAL A 252 4.10 -12.18 -2.76
C VAL A 252 5.30 -12.83 -2.05
N THR A 253 5.75 -12.21 -0.96
CA THR A 253 6.89 -12.65 -0.17
C THR A 253 6.65 -14.01 0.50
N LEU A 254 5.41 -14.26 0.95
CA LEU A 254 5.02 -15.55 1.53
C LEU A 254 5.30 -16.73 0.60
N LEU A 255 5.15 -16.55 -0.71
CA LEU A 255 5.44 -17.58 -1.71
C LEU A 255 6.94 -17.67 -1.97
N ILE A 256 7.60 -16.55 -2.24
CA ILE A 256 9.01 -16.54 -2.67
C ILE A 256 9.94 -17.17 -1.65
N TYR A 257 9.75 -16.91 -0.35
CA TYR A 257 10.64 -17.39 0.71
C TYR A 257 10.04 -18.54 1.53
N HIS A 258 9.01 -19.22 1.02
CA HIS A 258 8.43 -20.33 1.75
C HIS A 258 9.45 -21.48 1.93
N PRO A 259 9.64 -22.04 3.14
CA PRO A 259 10.60 -23.13 3.38
C PRO A 259 10.35 -24.37 2.52
N ASN A 260 9.08 -24.68 2.24
CA ASN A 260 8.68 -25.82 1.40
C ASN A 260 8.57 -25.46 -0.08
N PHE A 261 9.05 -24.29 -0.50
CA PHE A 261 9.00 -23.88 -1.91
C PHE A 261 9.69 -24.91 -2.81
N SER A 262 10.81 -25.49 -2.33
CA SER A 262 11.57 -26.53 -3.03
C SER A 262 10.74 -27.75 -3.44
N GLN A 263 9.73 -28.13 -2.65
CA GLN A 263 8.85 -29.26 -2.96
C GLN A 263 7.96 -29.01 -4.18
N TYR A 264 7.65 -27.75 -4.47
CA TYR A 264 6.69 -27.36 -5.50
C TYR A 264 7.35 -26.71 -6.71
N GLN A 265 8.69 -26.67 -6.80
CA GLN A 265 9.39 -26.02 -7.90
C GLN A 265 9.03 -26.63 -9.26
N TYR A 266 8.98 -25.77 -10.28
CA TYR A 266 8.72 -26.19 -11.65
C TYR A 266 9.76 -25.64 -12.62
N GLN A 267 10.29 -26.52 -13.47
CA GLN A 267 11.10 -26.20 -14.64
C GLN A 267 10.50 -26.86 -15.86
N GLY A 268 10.63 -26.20 -17.01
CA GLY A 268 10.10 -26.69 -18.28
C GLY A 268 9.03 -25.79 -18.86
N ILE A 269 8.19 -26.36 -19.72
CA ILE A 269 7.24 -25.60 -20.53
C ILE A 269 5.88 -25.54 -19.84
N CYS A 270 5.27 -24.36 -19.77
CA CYS A 270 3.86 -24.21 -19.39
C CYS A 270 3.13 -23.27 -20.37
N TYR A 271 1.80 -23.37 -20.37
CA TYR A 271 0.94 -22.77 -21.40
C TYR A 271 -0.11 -21.86 -20.76
N ARG A 272 -0.43 -20.76 -21.44
CA ARG A 272 -1.54 -19.88 -21.06
C ARG A 272 -2.35 -19.50 -22.28
N GLY A 273 -3.62 -19.87 -22.28
CA GLY A 273 -4.58 -19.39 -23.28
C GLY A 273 -5.26 -18.12 -22.83
N MET A 274 -5.40 -17.18 -23.74
CA MET A 274 -6.06 -15.90 -23.48
C MET A 274 -6.65 -15.32 -24.77
N ARG A 275 -7.55 -14.35 -24.61
CA ARG A 275 -8.02 -13.51 -25.71
C ARG A 275 -7.32 -12.18 -25.64
N ILE A 276 -6.69 -11.79 -26.74
CA ILE A 276 -5.95 -10.53 -26.83
C ILE A 276 -6.51 -9.67 -27.95
N THR A 277 -6.47 -8.35 -27.79
CA THR A 277 -6.77 -7.40 -28.86
C THR A 277 -5.56 -7.21 -29.77
N GLN A 278 -5.77 -6.57 -30.92
CA GLN A 278 -4.64 -6.15 -31.77
C GLN A 278 -3.65 -5.23 -31.02
N ASN A 279 -4.15 -4.32 -30.17
CA ASN A 279 -3.32 -3.42 -29.38
C ASN A 279 -2.44 -4.16 -28.37
N ASP A 280 -2.98 -5.21 -27.74
CA ASP A 280 -2.22 -6.07 -26.83
C ASP A 280 -1.16 -6.86 -27.59
N LEU A 281 -1.51 -7.39 -28.78
CA LEU A 281 -0.59 -8.12 -29.64
C LEU A 281 0.59 -7.24 -30.10
N ASP A 282 0.33 -5.98 -30.43
CA ASP A 282 1.36 -5.03 -30.89
C ASP A 282 2.43 -4.74 -29.82
N GLN A 283 2.13 -5.02 -28.54
CA GLN A 283 3.10 -4.96 -27.47
C GLN A 283 4.12 -6.11 -27.54
N TYR A 284 3.72 -7.29 -28.03
CA TYR A 284 4.61 -8.43 -28.18
C TYR A 284 5.47 -8.25 -29.43
N GLN A 285 6.74 -7.94 -29.22
CA GLN A 285 7.71 -7.78 -30.29
C GLN A 285 8.85 -8.78 -30.11
N LEU A 286 9.31 -9.35 -31.22
CA LEU A 286 10.38 -10.33 -31.21
C LEU A 286 11.63 -9.75 -30.52
N ASN A 287 12.24 -10.52 -29.62
CA ASN A 287 13.37 -10.15 -28.77
C ASN A 287 13.10 -9.10 -27.68
N HIS A 288 11.87 -8.60 -27.53
CA HIS A 288 11.54 -7.72 -26.40
C HIS A 288 11.39 -8.51 -25.10
N HIS A 289 11.65 -7.80 -24.01
CA HIS A 289 11.53 -8.32 -22.65
C HIS A 289 10.21 -7.88 -22.04
N ILE A 290 9.58 -8.82 -21.33
CA ILE A 290 8.30 -8.69 -20.66
C ILE A 290 8.52 -8.99 -19.19
N LEU A 291 8.05 -8.14 -18.30
CA LEU A 291 8.05 -8.38 -16.86
C LEU A 291 6.62 -8.62 -16.39
N ASN A 292 6.30 -9.75 -15.77
CA ASN A 292 4.99 -9.89 -15.12
C ASN A 292 4.97 -9.16 -13.77
N ARG A 293 3.90 -8.42 -13.50
CA ARG A 293 3.69 -7.65 -12.26
C ARG A 293 2.81 -8.39 -11.25
N ALA A 294 2.05 -9.36 -11.71
CA ALA A 294 1.18 -10.21 -10.89
C ALA A 294 1.48 -11.70 -11.14
N PHE A 295 0.82 -12.57 -10.38
CA PHE A 295 0.91 -14.01 -10.59
C PHE A 295 0.32 -14.37 -11.95
N LEU A 296 1.03 -15.19 -12.73
CA LEU A 296 0.50 -15.73 -13.98
C LEU A 296 0.04 -17.17 -13.75
N SER A 297 -1.26 -17.40 -13.87
CA SER A 297 -1.83 -18.74 -13.93
C SER A 297 -1.54 -19.34 -15.31
N THR A 298 -0.90 -20.50 -15.33
CA THR A 298 -0.55 -21.28 -16.52
C THR A 298 -0.86 -22.76 -16.27
N SER A 299 -0.84 -23.59 -17.31
CA SER A 299 -1.05 -25.04 -17.18
C SER A 299 0.14 -25.81 -17.76
N MET A 300 0.49 -26.93 -17.16
CA MET A 300 1.38 -27.92 -17.81
C MET A 300 0.72 -28.55 -19.03
N ASP A 301 -0.61 -28.49 -19.12
CA ASP A 301 -1.39 -29.12 -20.17
C ASP A 301 -1.83 -28.09 -21.20
N ARG A 302 -1.29 -28.25 -22.41
CA ARG A 302 -1.59 -27.37 -23.54
C ARG A 302 -3.09 -27.33 -23.85
N GLN A 303 -3.78 -28.47 -23.80
CA GLN A 303 -5.21 -28.52 -24.14
C GLN A 303 -6.04 -27.74 -23.13
N VAL A 304 -5.67 -27.83 -21.85
CA VAL A 304 -6.30 -27.04 -20.78
C VAL A 304 -6.13 -25.55 -21.06
N ALA A 305 -4.92 -25.10 -21.41
CA ALA A 305 -4.66 -23.72 -21.78
C ALA A 305 -5.47 -23.28 -23.02
N GLU A 306 -5.55 -24.10 -24.07
CA GLU A 306 -6.32 -23.81 -25.28
C GLU A 306 -7.83 -23.60 -24.97
N MET A 307 -8.40 -24.38 -24.05
CA MET A 307 -9.79 -24.17 -23.58
C MET A 307 -9.99 -22.78 -22.98
N PHE A 308 -8.99 -22.24 -22.27
CA PHE A 308 -9.04 -20.88 -21.71
C PHE A 308 -8.88 -19.77 -22.77
N ALA A 309 -8.21 -20.03 -23.90
CA ALA A 309 -8.18 -19.11 -25.06
C ALA A 309 -9.56 -19.04 -25.75
N GLY A 310 -10.33 -20.14 -25.64
CA GLY A 310 -11.76 -20.19 -25.91
C GLY A 310 -12.10 -20.99 -27.16
N GLU A 311 -12.22 -22.31 -27.02
CA GLU A 311 -12.89 -23.18 -27.98
C GLU A 311 -14.38 -23.34 -27.63
N GLY A 312 -15.30 -23.21 -28.60
CA GLY A 312 -16.68 -23.68 -28.43
C GLY A 312 -17.79 -22.94 -29.16
N GLN A 313 -17.57 -21.76 -29.75
CA GLN A 313 -18.60 -21.08 -30.57
C GLN A 313 -17.94 -20.30 -31.71
N GLN A 314 -17.84 -20.98 -32.86
CA GLN A 314 -17.45 -20.47 -34.18
C GLN A 314 -16.25 -19.51 -34.20
N SER A 315 -15.15 -20.04 -34.75
CA SER A 315 -14.00 -19.36 -35.31
C SER A 315 -14.41 -18.24 -36.27
N GLN A 316 -14.80 -17.10 -35.71
CA GLN A 316 -15.05 -15.86 -36.42
C GLN A 316 -14.58 -14.71 -35.56
N MET A 317 -13.80 -13.83 -36.16
CA MET A 317 -13.54 -12.47 -35.69
C MET A 317 -14.79 -11.90 -35.03
N ARG A 318 -14.79 -11.80 -33.70
CA ARG A 318 -15.94 -11.27 -32.97
C ARG A 318 -15.91 -9.75 -33.07
N TYR A 319 -16.64 -9.19 -34.02
CA TYR A 319 -17.17 -7.84 -33.87
C TYR A 319 -18.17 -7.87 -32.71
N THR A 320 -17.86 -7.17 -31.63
CA THR A 320 -18.84 -7.05 -30.54
C THR A 320 -20.04 -6.24 -31.03
N PRO A 321 -21.28 -6.58 -30.67
CA PRO A 321 -22.46 -5.81 -31.06
C PRO A 321 -22.48 -4.38 -30.52
N LYS A 322 -21.55 -4.04 -29.59
CA LYS A 322 -21.43 -2.74 -28.93
C LYS A 322 -20.28 -1.88 -29.45
N ASN A 323 -19.24 -2.50 -30.02
CA ASN A 323 -18.10 -1.84 -30.65
C ASN A 323 -17.85 -2.52 -32.01
N HIS A 324 -18.36 -1.91 -33.08
CA HIS A 324 -17.72 -2.09 -34.38
C HIS A 324 -16.28 -1.57 -34.23
N CYS A 325 -15.26 -2.44 -34.39
CA CYS A 325 -13.83 -2.14 -34.63
C CYS A 325 -12.75 -2.57 -33.59
N ALA A 326 -12.93 -3.61 -32.77
CA ALA A 326 -11.79 -4.24 -32.08
C ALA A 326 -11.67 -5.73 -32.42
N LEU A 327 -10.65 -6.10 -33.19
CA LEU A 327 -10.29 -7.49 -33.49
C LEU A 327 -9.74 -8.16 -32.23
N GLN A 328 -10.32 -9.31 -31.86
CA GLN A 328 -9.82 -10.18 -30.78
C GLN A 328 -9.28 -11.48 -31.37
N TYR A 329 -8.12 -11.90 -30.87
CA TYR A 329 -7.40 -13.11 -31.28
C TYR A 329 -7.38 -14.11 -30.14
N SER A 330 -7.58 -15.39 -30.48
CA SER A 330 -7.27 -16.50 -29.58
C SER A 330 -5.75 -16.68 -29.56
N CYS A 331 -5.14 -16.47 -28.39
CA CYS A 331 -3.68 -16.50 -28.24
C CYS A 331 -3.28 -17.59 -27.24
N LEU A 332 -2.25 -18.35 -27.59
CA LEU A 332 -1.59 -19.29 -26.72
C LEU A 332 -0.16 -18.82 -26.46
N CYS A 333 0.13 -18.47 -25.20
CA CYS A 333 1.48 -18.17 -24.76
C CYS A 333 2.16 -19.45 -24.23
N GLN A 334 3.35 -19.74 -24.72
CA GLN A 334 4.21 -20.82 -24.24
C GLN A 334 5.38 -20.22 -23.47
N TYR A 335 5.49 -20.54 -22.18
CA TYR A 335 6.57 -20.07 -21.32
C TYR A 335 7.57 -21.20 -21.08
N PHE A 336 8.86 -20.94 -21.30
CA PHE A 336 9.94 -21.83 -20.92
C PHE A 336 10.60 -21.35 -19.64
N ILE A 337 10.32 -22.05 -18.54
CA ILE A 337 10.84 -21.79 -17.19
C ILE A 337 12.16 -22.53 -17.01
N LYS A 338 13.21 -21.79 -16.62
CA LYS A 338 14.57 -22.30 -16.43
C LYS A 338 14.95 -22.39 -14.97
N GLN A 339 14.53 -21.42 -14.15
CA GLN A 339 14.94 -21.35 -12.76
C GLN A 339 13.91 -22.03 -11.84
N ASN A 340 14.43 -22.71 -10.83
CA ASN A 340 13.63 -23.40 -9.83
C ASN A 340 12.80 -22.42 -8.98
N SER A 341 13.30 -21.21 -8.78
CA SER A 341 12.68 -20.16 -7.97
C SER A 341 11.60 -19.33 -8.67
N THR A 342 11.23 -19.66 -9.91
CA THR A 342 10.37 -18.82 -10.77
C THR A 342 8.91 -19.26 -10.85
N ALA A 343 8.66 -20.57 -10.82
CA ALA A 343 7.32 -21.11 -10.94
C ALA A 343 7.12 -22.25 -9.96
N ILE A 344 5.88 -22.37 -9.49
CA ILE A 344 5.47 -23.47 -8.60
C ILE A 344 4.36 -24.28 -9.24
N ASN A 345 4.47 -25.60 -9.12
CA ASN A 345 3.41 -26.54 -9.41
C ASN A 345 2.44 -26.59 -8.23
N ILE A 346 1.25 -26.04 -8.45
CA ILE A 346 0.21 -25.95 -7.43
C ILE A 346 -0.90 -26.98 -7.63
N GLN A 347 -0.72 -27.95 -8.53
CA GLN A 347 -1.71 -28.98 -8.82
C GLN A 347 -2.21 -29.69 -7.55
N SER A 348 -1.33 -30.04 -6.62
CA SER A 348 -1.69 -30.74 -5.39
C SER A 348 -2.26 -29.83 -4.29
N LEU A 349 -2.12 -28.51 -4.45
CA LEU A 349 -2.53 -27.49 -3.46
C LEU A 349 -3.84 -26.80 -3.87
N SER A 350 -4.09 -26.70 -5.16
CA SER A 350 -5.24 -26.04 -5.77
C SER A 350 -6.54 -26.77 -5.43
N THR A 351 -7.61 -25.98 -5.32
CA THR A 351 -8.99 -26.47 -5.25
C THR A 351 -9.46 -27.11 -6.57
N LYS A 352 -8.68 -26.98 -7.65
CA LYS A 352 -8.96 -27.51 -8.99
C LYS A 352 -7.74 -28.24 -9.58
N PRO A 353 -7.41 -29.45 -9.09
CA PRO A 353 -6.22 -30.18 -9.52
C PRO A 353 -6.22 -30.56 -11.01
N ASP A 354 -7.39 -30.64 -11.65
CA ASP A 354 -7.52 -30.99 -13.07
C ASP A 354 -6.98 -29.91 -14.02
N GLU A 355 -6.85 -28.66 -13.55
CA GLU A 355 -6.28 -27.56 -14.34
C GLU A 355 -4.75 -27.69 -14.50
N LYS A 356 -4.10 -28.60 -13.74
CA LYS A 356 -2.64 -28.86 -13.77
C LYS A 356 -1.83 -27.55 -13.70
N GLU A 357 -2.26 -26.71 -12.79
CA GLU A 357 -1.87 -25.30 -12.75
C GLU A 357 -0.41 -25.13 -12.29
N ILE A 358 0.34 -24.35 -13.06
CA ILE A 358 1.65 -23.81 -12.73
C ILE A 358 1.48 -22.31 -12.50
N LEU A 359 1.87 -21.84 -11.33
CA LEU A 359 1.80 -20.44 -10.97
C LEU A 359 3.19 -19.81 -11.13
N ILE A 360 3.32 -18.87 -12.09
CA ILE A 360 4.53 -18.07 -12.25
C ILE A 360 4.45 -16.87 -11.31
N ILE A 361 5.49 -16.66 -10.51
CA ILE A 361 5.52 -15.59 -9.51
C ILE A 361 5.74 -14.21 -10.15
N PRO A 362 5.26 -13.13 -9.50
CA PRO A 362 5.51 -11.76 -9.92
C PRO A 362 6.99 -11.43 -10.09
N PHE A 363 7.27 -10.44 -10.94
CA PHE A 363 8.61 -9.93 -11.28
C PHE A 363 9.52 -10.92 -11.99
N THR A 364 8.95 -11.84 -12.75
CA THR A 364 9.69 -12.70 -13.67
C THR A 364 9.85 -12.00 -15.03
N VAL A 365 11.06 -12.06 -15.58
CA VAL A 365 11.36 -11.46 -16.88
C VAL A 365 11.42 -12.55 -17.95
N PHE A 366 10.66 -12.36 -19.01
CA PHE A 366 10.62 -13.24 -20.18
C PHE A 366 11.03 -12.48 -21.44
N LYS A 367 11.76 -13.15 -22.33
CA LYS A 367 12.07 -12.66 -23.66
C LYS A 367 11.12 -13.31 -24.67
N VAL A 368 10.54 -12.53 -25.57
CA VAL A 368 9.74 -13.05 -26.68
C VAL A 368 10.68 -13.65 -27.73
N THR A 369 10.61 -14.96 -27.95
CA THR A 369 11.50 -15.70 -28.86
C THR A 369 10.86 -16.06 -30.19
N ALA A 370 9.53 -16.17 -30.25
CA ALA A 370 8.79 -16.34 -31.49
C ALA A 370 7.35 -15.82 -31.38
N ILE A 371 6.79 -15.41 -32.53
CA ILE A 371 5.39 -15.04 -32.68
C ILE A 371 4.89 -15.71 -33.97
N LYS A 372 3.96 -16.67 -33.84
CA LYS A 372 3.36 -17.40 -34.97
C LYS A 372 1.93 -16.92 -35.18
N ARG A 373 1.56 -16.59 -36.42
CA ARG A 373 0.24 -16.02 -36.78
C ARG A 373 -0.55 -17.03 -37.61
N ASN A 374 -1.05 -18.07 -36.95
CA ASN A 374 -1.75 -19.19 -37.58
C ASN A 374 -3.01 -18.75 -38.34
N TYR A 375 -3.68 -17.65 -37.93
CA TYR A 375 -4.85 -17.14 -38.64
C TYR A 375 -4.59 -16.70 -40.08
N LEU A 376 -3.33 -16.44 -40.45
CA LEU A 376 -2.94 -16.14 -41.83
C LEU A 376 -2.87 -17.40 -42.69
N ASP A 377 -2.53 -18.53 -42.07
CA ASP A 377 -2.31 -19.83 -42.74
C ASP A 377 -3.58 -20.69 -42.73
N ASP A 378 -4.32 -20.70 -41.62
CA ASP A 378 -5.61 -21.38 -41.44
C ASP A 378 -6.58 -20.52 -40.60
N PRO A 379 -7.54 -19.84 -41.24
CA PRO A 379 -8.56 -19.04 -40.55
C PRO A 379 -9.48 -19.85 -39.62
N THR A 380 -9.46 -21.19 -39.71
CA THR A 380 -10.27 -22.09 -38.89
C THR A 380 -9.55 -22.62 -37.65
N ALA A 381 -8.24 -22.33 -37.51
CA ALA A 381 -7.44 -22.72 -36.37
C ALA A 381 -8.05 -22.19 -35.05
N SER A 382 -8.12 -23.05 -34.04
CA SER A 382 -8.66 -22.70 -32.72
C SER A 382 -7.79 -21.70 -31.97
N ILE A 383 -6.48 -21.75 -32.22
CA ILE A 383 -5.50 -20.75 -31.78
C ILE A 383 -5.06 -19.92 -32.98
N SER A 384 -5.35 -18.63 -32.91
CA SER A 384 -5.01 -17.67 -33.96
C SER A 384 -3.53 -17.25 -33.89
N ILE A 385 -2.97 -17.16 -32.68
CA ILE A 385 -1.63 -16.65 -32.42
C ILE A 385 -0.94 -17.52 -31.38
N GLU A 386 0.31 -17.90 -31.63
CA GLU A 386 1.18 -18.49 -30.62
C GLU A 386 2.35 -17.55 -30.33
N ILE A 387 2.66 -17.37 -29.05
CA ILE A 387 3.78 -16.54 -28.58
C ILE A 387 4.68 -17.41 -27.72
N ASP A 388 5.94 -17.56 -28.15
CA ASP A 388 6.95 -18.31 -27.39
C ASP A 388 7.75 -17.31 -26.54
N LEU A 389 7.82 -17.59 -25.23
CA LEU A 389 8.48 -16.78 -24.21
C LEU A 389 9.51 -17.62 -23.46
N GLU A 390 10.71 -17.07 -23.30
CA GLU A 390 11.82 -17.73 -22.62
C GLU A 390 12.24 -16.93 -21.39
N GLU A 391 12.35 -17.59 -20.23
CA GLU A 391 12.81 -16.94 -19.02
C GLU A 391 14.24 -16.38 -19.18
N CYS A 392 14.41 -15.14 -18.73
CA CYS A 392 15.71 -14.49 -18.63
C CYS A 392 16.37 -14.84 -17.28
N GLU A 393 17.54 -15.43 -17.35
CA GLU A 393 18.32 -15.81 -16.18
C GLU A 393 19.04 -14.59 -15.58
N ASP A 394 19.09 -14.52 -14.25
CA ASP A 394 20.01 -13.66 -13.53
C ASP A 394 21.16 -14.51 -12.95
N PRO A 395 22.43 -14.24 -13.33
CA PRO A 395 23.56 -15.01 -12.83
C PRO A 395 23.75 -14.94 -11.30
N ASN A 396 23.15 -13.95 -10.61
CA ASN A 396 23.22 -13.83 -9.15
C ASN A 396 22.19 -14.69 -8.41
N ASP A 397 21.12 -15.15 -9.08
CA ASP A 397 20.08 -15.96 -8.45
C ASP A 397 20.60 -17.36 -8.08
N HIS A 398 21.55 -17.92 -8.83
CA HIS A 398 22.18 -19.21 -8.55
C HIS A 398 22.95 -19.26 -7.22
N GLN A 399 23.52 -18.15 -6.75
CA GLN A 399 24.22 -18.10 -5.46
C GLN A 399 23.22 -18.14 -4.29
N ASN A 400 22.08 -17.46 -4.41
CA ASN A 400 21.02 -17.45 -3.40
C ASN A 400 20.31 -18.81 -3.29
N GLU A 401 20.10 -19.51 -4.41
CA GLU A 401 19.50 -20.86 -4.42
C GLU A 401 20.38 -21.89 -3.69
N LEU A 402 21.70 -21.85 -3.89
CA LEU A 402 22.67 -22.73 -3.22
C LEU A 402 22.78 -22.49 -1.70
N GLU A 403 22.48 -21.28 -1.22
CA GLU A 403 22.45 -20.97 0.21
C GLU A 403 21.15 -21.42 0.88
N ASN A 404 20.01 -21.24 0.21
CA ASN A 404 18.69 -21.69 0.71
C ASN A 404 18.61 -23.22 0.82
N ASP A 405 19.17 -23.96 -0.13
CA ASP A 405 19.23 -25.43 -0.09
C ASP A 405 20.14 -25.99 1.02
N LYS A 406 21.14 -25.21 1.47
CA LYS A 406 21.98 -25.60 2.61
C LYS A 406 21.25 -25.40 3.93
N MET A 407 20.46 -24.33 4.04
CA MET A 407 19.73 -23.97 5.25
C MET A 407 18.52 -24.90 5.51
N SER A 408 17.81 -25.32 4.45
CA SER A 408 16.71 -26.30 4.52
C SER A 408 17.18 -27.72 4.87
N ARG A 409 18.41 -28.09 4.52
CA ARG A 409 19.02 -29.38 4.91
C ARG A 409 19.52 -29.40 6.35
N SER A 410 19.88 -28.26 6.94
CA SER A 410 20.34 -28.21 8.34
C SER A 410 19.21 -28.30 9.38
N SER A 411 17.98 -27.95 9.03
CA SER A 411 16.83 -27.95 9.96
C SER A 411 16.13 -29.32 10.10
N SER A 412 16.48 -30.31 9.27
CA SER A 412 15.83 -31.63 9.25
C SER A 412 16.54 -32.72 10.10
N LEU A 413 17.63 -32.38 10.80
CA LEU A 413 18.45 -33.37 11.55
C LEU A 413 18.54 -33.17 13.07
N SER A 414 17.82 -32.21 13.66
CA SER A 414 17.83 -32.01 15.12
C SER A 414 16.44 -31.65 15.67
N SER A 415 15.55 -32.65 15.79
CA SER A 415 14.27 -32.46 16.48
C SER A 415 13.94 -33.69 17.31
N SER A 416 14.45 -33.74 18.55
CA SER A 416 13.85 -34.57 19.61
C SER A 416 14.31 -34.18 21.01
N ASP A 417 15.57 -33.78 21.18
CA ASP A 417 16.14 -33.58 22.53
C ASP A 417 16.24 -32.11 22.98
N ASP A 418 16.27 -31.14 22.06
CA ASP A 418 16.39 -29.71 22.40
C ASP A 418 15.04 -29.07 22.79
N ASP A 419 13.91 -29.52 22.23
CA ASP A 419 12.57 -28.99 22.54
C ASP A 419 12.13 -29.23 23.99
N ILE A 420 12.59 -30.32 24.62
CA ILE A 420 12.25 -30.64 26.03
C ILE A 420 13.05 -29.76 26.99
N LYS A 421 14.29 -29.39 26.61
CA LYS A 421 15.16 -28.53 27.43
C LYS A 421 14.72 -27.08 27.40
N ASP A 422 14.32 -26.57 26.24
CA ASP A 422 13.81 -25.21 26.09
C ASP A 422 12.45 -25.02 26.77
N THR A 423 11.62 -26.07 26.83
CA THR A 423 10.35 -26.02 27.56
C THR A 423 10.56 -26.01 29.07
N GLU A 424 11.52 -26.78 29.61
CA GLU A 424 11.88 -26.72 31.04
C GLU A 424 12.52 -25.39 31.44
N ASP A 425 13.39 -24.83 30.60
CA ASP A 425 14.05 -23.56 30.87
C ASP A 425 13.07 -22.37 30.72
N TYR A 426 12.08 -22.48 29.82
CA TYR A 426 10.99 -21.51 29.71
C TYR A 426 10.03 -21.53 30.92
N VAL A 427 9.70 -22.71 31.45
CA VAL A 427 8.88 -22.83 32.69
C VAL A 427 9.65 -22.29 33.91
N LYS A 428 10.96 -22.58 34.01
CA LYS A 428 11.83 -22.00 35.06
C LYS A 428 11.98 -20.48 34.90
N PHE A 429 12.04 -19.96 33.67
CA PHE A 429 12.08 -18.52 33.40
C PHE A 429 10.77 -17.82 33.81
N LYS A 430 9.61 -18.43 33.54
CA LYS A 430 8.29 -17.90 33.95
C LYS A 430 8.10 -17.94 35.47
N GLN A 431 8.55 -19.00 36.14
CA GLN A 431 8.55 -19.08 37.60
C GLN A 431 9.48 -18.04 38.24
N ARG A 432 10.69 -17.80 37.68
CA ARG A 432 11.60 -16.75 38.14
C ARG A 432 11.01 -15.35 37.92
N LYS A 433 10.31 -15.09 36.81
CA LYS A 433 9.58 -13.84 36.58
C LYS A 433 8.44 -13.64 37.58
N TYR A 434 7.67 -14.70 37.88
CA TYR A 434 6.58 -14.61 38.85
C TYR A 434 7.10 -14.35 40.27
N LEU A 435 8.16 -15.06 40.68
CA LEU A 435 8.84 -14.80 41.95
C LEU A 435 9.41 -13.37 42.02
N PHE A 436 9.97 -12.88 40.91
CA PHE A 436 10.44 -11.50 40.78
C PHE A 436 9.31 -10.48 40.92
N TYR A 437 8.13 -10.73 40.31
CA TYR A 437 6.95 -9.87 40.49
C TYR A 437 6.39 -9.91 41.91
N VAL A 438 6.43 -11.06 42.59
CA VAL A 438 6.04 -11.17 44.01
C VAL A 438 7.00 -10.40 44.90
N ILE A 439 8.31 -10.47 44.66
CA ILE A 439 9.32 -9.70 45.40
C ILE A 439 9.14 -8.20 45.15
N ILE A 440 8.91 -7.78 43.90
CA ILE A 440 8.59 -6.38 43.58
C ILE A 440 7.30 -5.96 44.27
N GLY A 441 6.27 -6.81 44.29
CA GLY A 441 5.02 -6.54 45.01
C GLY A 441 5.22 -6.32 46.50
N LEU A 442 6.03 -7.16 47.15
CA LEU A 442 6.39 -7.00 48.57
C LEU A 442 7.25 -5.76 48.84
N LEU A 443 8.16 -5.41 47.92
CA LEU A 443 8.96 -4.18 48.00
C LEU A 443 8.08 -2.93 47.82
N VAL A 444 7.14 -2.95 46.87
CA VAL A 444 6.18 -1.86 46.65
C VAL A 444 5.26 -1.72 47.86
N LEU A 445 4.81 -2.82 48.46
CA LEU A 445 4.02 -2.81 49.70
C LEU A 445 4.82 -2.24 50.88
N GLY A 446 6.10 -2.62 51.00
CA GLY A 446 7.03 -2.06 52.00
C GLY A 446 7.28 -0.56 51.80
N ILE A 447 7.42 -0.12 50.55
CA ILE A 447 7.54 1.30 50.19
C ILE A 447 6.24 2.04 50.52
N PHE A 448 5.06 1.44 50.26
CA PHE A 448 3.78 2.05 50.63
C PHE A 448 3.64 2.19 52.15
N LEU A 449 3.98 1.15 52.92
CA LEU A 449 3.98 1.21 54.38
C LEU A 449 4.99 2.25 54.90
N GLY A 450 6.18 2.33 54.30
CA GLY A 450 7.19 3.35 54.60
C GLY A 450 6.72 4.77 54.24
N LEU A 451 6.06 4.94 53.09
CA LEU A 451 5.52 6.23 52.65
C LEU A 451 4.38 6.69 53.55
N THR A 452 3.50 5.78 54.00
CA THR A 452 2.46 6.12 54.98
C THR A 452 3.06 6.51 56.34
N PHE A 453 4.15 5.85 56.77
CA PHE A 453 4.88 6.22 57.98
C PHE A 453 5.57 7.59 57.85
N THR A 454 6.19 7.87 56.70
CA THR A 454 6.78 9.19 56.43
C THR A 454 5.72 10.28 56.27
N PHE A 455 4.55 9.98 55.72
CA PHE A 455 3.44 10.93 55.57
C PHE A 455 2.92 11.39 56.94
N ILE A 456 2.76 10.44 57.88
CA ILE A 456 2.43 10.73 59.28
C ILE A 456 3.52 11.58 59.94
N PHE A 457 4.80 11.34 59.63
CA PHE A 457 5.92 12.09 60.16
C PHE A 457 6.04 13.51 59.55
N THR A 458 5.71 13.68 58.26
CA THR A 458 5.77 14.97 57.55
C THR A 458 4.64 15.93 57.91
N LEU A 459 3.52 15.43 58.46
CA LEU A 459 2.51 16.30 59.09
C LEU A 459 3.00 16.90 60.43
N GLY A 460 4.11 16.39 60.99
CA GLY A 460 4.62 16.78 62.30
C GLY A 460 5.66 17.89 62.33
N ILE A 461 6.27 18.32 61.21
CA ILE A 461 7.40 19.28 61.26
C ILE A 461 7.33 20.33 60.14
N LYS A 462 7.19 21.61 60.52
CA LYS A 462 7.21 22.80 59.65
C LYS A 462 8.65 23.22 59.28
N LYS A 463 8.92 23.32 57.95
CA LYS A 463 9.83 24.23 57.17
C LYS A 463 11.31 24.41 57.63
N PRO A 464 12.24 24.99 56.82
CA PRO A 464 12.11 25.70 55.54
C PRO A 464 13.08 25.24 54.40
N ALA A 465 13.04 25.98 53.29
CA ALA A 465 13.59 25.73 51.96
C ALA A 465 15.11 25.95 51.76
N THR A 466 15.64 25.40 50.65
CA THR A 466 16.70 25.85 49.69
C THR A 466 17.41 24.59 49.14
N LYS A 467 17.84 24.44 47.88
CA LYS A 467 18.39 25.36 46.86
C LYS A 467 17.88 25.00 45.45
N LEU A 468 17.63 26.03 44.66
CA LEU A 468 17.47 25.96 43.20
C LEU A 468 18.85 26.23 42.58
N GLU A 469 19.40 25.31 41.80
CA GLU A 469 20.61 25.58 41.00
C GLU A 469 20.22 25.98 39.59
N THR A 470 20.49 27.25 39.32
CA THR A 470 20.45 27.96 38.05
C THR A 470 21.67 27.58 37.22
N ASP A 471 21.46 27.21 35.96
CA ASP A 471 22.43 27.48 34.90
C ASP A 471 21.68 27.86 33.61
N ASP A 472 22.08 29.02 33.09
CA ASP A 472 21.74 29.67 31.81
C ASP A 472 20.32 30.26 31.64
N ILE A 473 19.96 31.20 32.53
CA ILE A 473 19.11 32.34 32.16
C ILE A 473 20.02 33.38 31.50
N ILE A 474 20.11 33.34 30.17
CA ILE A 474 20.37 34.56 29.43
C ILE A 474 19.01 34.98 28.88
N GLU A 475 18.38 35.93 29.55
CA GLU A 475 17.22 36.65 29.06
C GLU A 475 17.69 37.55 27.92
N TYR A 476 17.98 36.95 26.75
CA TYR A 476 18.05 37.71 25.52
C TYR A 476 16.62 38.19 25.27
N GLN A 477 16.41 39.51 25.28
CA GLN A 477 15.28 40.10 24.58
C GLN A 477 15.39 39.63 23.12
N LEU A 478 14.62 38.60 22.79
CA LEU A 478 14.50 38.08 21.45
C LEU A 478 14.11 39.27 20.56
N PRO A 479 14.78 39.49 19.41
CA PRO A 479 14.38 40.51 18.46
C PRO A 479 12.89 40.39 18.18
N SER A 480 12.18 41.53 18.16
CA SER A 480 10.77 41.62 17.81
C SER A 480 10.49 40.83 16.53
N GLY A 481 9.80 39.69 16.65
CA GLY A 481 9.52 38.77 15.54
C GLY A 481 9.95 37.31 15.75
N CYS A 482 10.73 36.97 16.78
CA CYS A 482 11.06 35.56 17.07
C CYS A 482 9.93 34.86 17.85
N PRO A 483 9.56 33.61 17.49
CA PRO A 483 8.53 32.87 18.20
C PRO A 483 8.99 32.47 19.61
N ASN A 484 8.08 32.54 20.58
CA ASN A 484 8.36 32.15 21.95
C ASN A 484 8.55 30.63 22.07
N ILE A 485 9.69 30.19 22.62
CA ILE A 485 9.98 28.78 22.85
C ILE A 485 9.71 28.45 24.32
N LEU A 486 8.69 27.62 24.55
CA LEU A 486 8.30 27.14 25.87
C LEU A 486 9.36 26.18 26.41
N ASN A 487 9.81 26.46 27.63
CA ASN A 487 10.81 25.66 28.31
C ASN A 487 10.28 24.28 28.71
N ARG A 488 11.20 23.38 29.06
CA ARG A 488 10.87 22.01 29.52
C ARG A 488 9.98 21.97 30.76
N SER A 489 10.10 22.96 31.65
CA SER A 489 9.23 23.11 32.80
C SER A 489 7.78 23.43 32.41
N SER A 490 7.56 24.13 31.30
CA SER A 490 6.23 24.53 30.82
C SER A 490 5.37 23.35 30.36
N TRP A 491 5.97 22.21 30.01
CA TRP A 491 5.27 20.98 29.67
C TRP A 491 5.55 19.82 30.65
N ASN A 492 6.12 20.15 31.82
CA ASN A 492 6.45 19.19 32.88
C ASN A 492 7.30 18.00 32.40
N ALA A 493 8.33 18.30 31.61
CA ALA A 493 9.23 17.30 31.06
C ALA A 493 9.96 16.51 32.15
N ARG A 494 10.10 15.20 31.95
CA ARG A 494 10.99 14.38 32.79
C ARG A 494 12.45 14.81 32.63
N PRO A 495 13.30 14.59 33.66
CA PRO A 495 14.75 14.73 33.53
C PRO A 495 15.30 13.83 32.42
N TYR A 496 16.36 14.27 31.77
CA TYR A 496 17.12 13.48 30.81
C TYR A 496 17.94 12.39 31.54
N ASN A 497 18.00 11.18 31.00
CA ASN A 497 18.90 10.13 31.48
C ASN A 497 20.36 10.47 31.15
N LYS A 498 20.61 11.02 29.95
CA LYS A 498 21.93 11.45 29.48
C LYS A 498 21.81 12.65 28.53
N ARG A 499 22.85 13.47 28.45
CA ARG A 499 22.96 14.60 27.51
C ARG A 499 24.34 14.67 26.86
N ASP A 500 24.41 14.31 25.59
CA ASP A 500 25.61 14.51 24.77
C ASP A 500 25.50 15.85 24.02
N ARG A 501 26.57 16.65 24.06
CA ARG A 501 26.62 17.94 23.37
C ARG A 501 26.90 17.73 21.88
N LEU A 502 26.33 18.60 21.04
CA LEU A 502 26.69 18.66 19.61
C LEU A 502 28.16 19.08 19.49
N THR A 503 28.93 18.36 18.69
CA THR A 503 30.37 18.59 18.53
C THR A 503 30.69 19.81 17.67
N THR A 504 29.75 20.23 16.80
CA THR A 504 29.89 21.38 15.91
C THR A 504 28.64 22.24 15.93
N LEU A 505 28.80 23.55 16.15
CA LEU A 505 27.77 24.58 16.01
C LEU A 505 28.28 25.70 15.08
N PRO A 506 27.44 26.27 14.18
CA PRO A 506 26.05 25.90 13.94
C PRO A 506 25.93 24.51 13.31
N VAL A 507 24.80 23.83 13.57
CA VAL A 507 24.49 22.60 12.82
C VAL A 507 24.25 22.94 11.35
N THR A 508 24.55 22.00 10.47
CA THR A 508 24.41 22.20 9.01
C THR A 508 23.07 21.74 8.47
N HIS A 509 22.27 21.02 9.28
CA HIS A 509 21.03 20.38 8.84
C HIS A 509 19.89 20.58 9.84
N ILE A 510 18.66 20.65 9.31
CA ILE A 510 17.42 20.59 10.09
C ILE A 510 16.61 19.41 9.55
N VAL A 511 16.21 18.50 10.43
CA VAL A 511 15.35 17.37 10.08
C VAL A 511 13.94 17.68 10.55
N ILE A 512 12.98 17.70 9.61
CA ILE A 512 11.57 17.99 9.90
C ILE A 512 10.79 16.69 9.79
N ARG A 513 10.00 16.38 10.82
CA ARG A 513 9.03 15.29 10.81
C ARG A 513 7.66 15.83 11.18
N GLN A 514 6.65 15.38 10.45
CA GLN A 514 5.25 15.61 10.78
C GLN A 514 4.63 14.31 11.28
N VAL A 515 3.74 14.41 12.27
CA VAL A 515 2.90 13.30 12.71
C VAL A 515 1.49 13.55 12.17
N GLU A 516 1.01 12.61 11.39
CA GLU A 516 -0.38 12.52 10.91
C GLU A 516 -1.05 11.38 11.71
N ASP A 517 -2.37 11.47 11.94
CA ASP A 517 -3.19 10.52 12.74
C ASP A 517 -3.14 10.68 14.28
N LEU A 518 -3.15 11.92 14.78
CA LEU A 518 -3.32 12.16 16.22
C LEU A 518 -4.80 12.36 16.58
N LYS A 519 -5.17 11.99 17.81
CA LYS A 519 -6.45 12.42 18.40
C LYS A 519 -6.53 13.95 18.33
N PRO A 520 -7.69 14.54 18.02
CA PRO A 520 -7.82 15.99 17.89
C PRO A 520 -7.26 16.69 19.13
N ILE A 521 -6.22 17.49 18.96
CA ILE A 521 -5.69 18.38 20.00
C ILE A 521 -6.56 19.62 19.96
N ILE A 522 -7.32 19.82 21.02
CA ILE A 522 -8.31 20.89 21.08
C ILE A 522 -7.69 22.13 21.73
N ASP A 523 -6.79 21.93 22.69
CA ASP A 523 -6.10 23.00 23.40
C ASP A 523 -4.63 22.68 23.74
N GLN A 524 -3.94 23.67 24.32
CA GLN A 524 -2.54 23.56 24.74
C GLN A 524 -2.27 22.38 25.70
N ARG A 525 -3.24 21.94 26.49
CA ARG A 525 -3.06 20.83 27.44
C ARG A 525 -2.98 19.49 26.72
N ASP A 526 -3.73 19.34 25.63
CA ASP A 526 -3.64 18.15 24.77
C ASP A 526 -2.25 18.06 24.13
N CYS A 527 -1.70 19.19 23.65
CA CYS A 527 -0.31 19.25 23.16
C CYS A 527 0.69 18.78 24.21
N ILE A 528 0.58 19.30 25.44
CA ILE A 528 1.48 18.93 26.54
C ILE A 528 1.36 17.43 26.85
N LYS A 529 0.14 16.88 26.84
CA LYS A 529 -0.10 15.47 27.09
C LYS A 529 0.57 14.60 26.01
N GLU A 530 0.37 14.89 24.72
CA GLU A 530 0.96 14.11 23.63
C GLU A 530 2.50 14.18 23.62
N ILE A 531 3.07 15.34 23.93
CA ILE A 531 4.53 15.49 24.08
C ILE A 531 5.06 14.62 25.24
N ARG A 532 4.33 14.56 26.36
CA ARG A 532 4.70 13.73 27.51
C ARG A 532 4.57 12.25 27.21
N ASP A 533 3.48 11.82 26.58
CA ASP A 533 3.27 10.43 26.19
C ASP A 533 4.35 9.97 25.19
N LEU A 534 4.78 10.86 24.27
CA LEU A 534 5.89 10.61 23.38
C LEU A 534 7.23 10.48 24.13
N GLN A 535 7.49 11.36 25.11
CA GLN A 535 8.68 11.26 25.95
C GLN A 535 8.70 9.94 26.73
N ASP A 536 7.59 9.57 27.37
CA ASP A 536 7.45 8.35 28.16
C ASP A 536 7.64 7.10 27.29
N PHE A 537 7.01 7.06 26.11
CA PHE A 537 7.21 5.97 25.16
C PHE A 537 8.68 5.83 24.72
N GLN A 538 9.34 6.95 24.40
CA GLN A 538 10.73 6.91 23.92
C GLN A 538 11.71 6.53 25.04
N MET A 539 11.52 7.03 26.25
CA MET A 539 12.39 6.68 27.37
C MET A 539 12.11 5.27 27.90
N ASP A 540 10.85 4.91 28.13
CA ASP A 540 10.50 3.68 28.85
C ASP A 540 10.39 2.47 27.92
N LYS A 541 9.98 2.65 26.65
CA LYS A 541 9.85 1.53 25.69
C LYS A 541 11.03 1.40 24.75
N ARG A 542 11.65 2.51 24.33
CA ARG A 542 12.80 2.49 23.41
C ARG A 542 14.15 2.66 24.12
N GLY A 543 14.16 2.95 25.42
CA GLY A 543 15.40 3.15 26.18
C GLY A 543 16.18 4.39 25.76
N TRP A 544 15.52 5.39 25.16
CA TRP A 544 16.19 6.63 24.75
C TRP A 544 16.51 7.50 25.95
N ASP A 545 17.56 8.33 25.83
CA ASP A 545 17.99 9.18 26.94
C ASP A 545 17.00 10.30 27.30
N ASP A 546 16.13 10.65 26.36
CA ASP A 546 15.13 11.72 26.43
C ASP A 546 14.30 11.67 25.14
N ILE A 547 13.28 12.53 25.03
CA ILE A 547 12.57 12.79 23.79
C ILE A 547 13.56 13.07 22.64
N GLY A 548 13.35 12.44 21.47
CA GLY A 548 14.36 12.39 20.40
C GLY A 548 14.53 13.69 19.61
N TYR A 549 13.59 14.62 19.70
CA TYR A 549 13.56 15.85 18.91
C TYR A 549 14.15 17.04 19.69
N SER A 550 14.77 17.96 18.96
CA SER A 550 15.29 19.21 19.51
C SER A 550 14.15 20.17 19.87
N PHE A 551 13.15 20.28 19.00
CA PHE A 551 11.96 21.12 19.19
C PHE A 551 10.70 20.39 18.73
N LEU A 552 9.60 20.65 19.42
CA LEU A 552 8.28 20.11 19.12
C LEU A 552 7.32 21.27 18.89
N ILE A 553 6.53 21.21 17.84
CA ILE A 553 5.59 22.24 17.45
C ILE A 553 4.19 21.65 17.46
N CYS A 554 3.30 22.31 18.18
CA CYS A 554 1.89 21.96 18.22
C CYS A 554 1.07 23.18 17.79
N ASN A 555 0.02 22.92 17.01
CA ASN A 555 -1.00 23.91 16.68
C ASN A 555 -2.27 23.51 17.44
N ASP A 556 -2.95 24.46 18.06
CA ASP A 556 -4.32 24.25 18.56
C ASP A 556 -5.36 24.48 17.45
N ASN A 557 -6.63 24.27 17.78
CA ASN A 557 -7.76 24.46 16.85
C ASN A 557 -7.97 25.92 16.40
N ASP A 558 -7.37 26.89 17.08
CA ASP A 558 -7.41 28.31 16.73
C ASP A 558 -6.15 28.73 15.94
N ASP A 559 -5.41 27.76 15.39
CA ASP A 559 -4.15 27.92 14.66
C ASP A 559 -3.02 28.62 15.46
N GLN A 560 -3.12 28.66 16.80
CA GLN A 560 -2.04 29.17 17.64
C GLN A 560 -0.91 28.15 17.72
N GLN A 561 0.29 28.60 17.36
CA GLN A 561 1.47 27.75 17.34
C GLN A 561 2.25 27.84 18.66
N TYR A 562 2.42 26.70 19.30
CA TYR A 562 3.28 26.55 20.48
C TYR A 562 4.53 25.75 20.14
N ILE A 563 5.71 26.32 20.45
CA ILE A 563 7.00 25.65 20.25
C ILE A 563 7.53 25.21 21.61
N TYR A 564 7.65 23.90 21.81
CA TYR A 564 8.19 23.30 23.03
C TYR A 564 9.62 22.85 22.84
N ARG A 565 10.47 23.18 23.82
CA ARG A 565 11.85 22.72 23.86
C ARG A 565 11.89 21.24 24.26
N GLY A 566 12.39 20.40 23.36
CA GLY A 566 12.79 19.02 23.63
C GLY A 566 14.24 18.97 24.12
N ARG A 567 15.14 18.41 23.32
CA ARG A 567 16.59 18.43 23.60
C ARG A 567 17.23 19.81 23.43
N GLY A 568 16.63 20.67 22.60
CA GLY A 568 17.08 22.04 22.35
C GLY A 568 18.30 22.17 21.44
N TRP A 569 18.89 23.38 21.43
CA TRP A 569 19.86 23.83 20.43
C TRP A 569 21.26 23.17 20.50
N ARG A 570 21.67 22.66 21.66
CA ARG A 570 23.08 22.32 21.94
C ARG A 570 23.35 20.82 22.16
N TYR A 571 22.32 19.98 22.04
CA TYR A 571 22.39 18.58 22.44
C TYR A 571 21.96 17.64 21.31
N VAL A 572 22.63 16.49 21.24
CA VAL A 572 22.41 15.43 20.25
C VAL A 572 21.03 14.81 20.43
N GLY A 573 20.26 14.73 19.34
CA GLY A 573 18.93 14.13 19.28
C GLY A 573 18.91 12.62 19.05
N ALA A 574 17.72 12.06 18.87
CA ALA A 574 17.47 10.68 18.43
C ALA A 574 16.36 10.66 17.36
N HIS A 575 16.36 11.63 16.45
CA HIS A 575 15.29 11.89 15.48
C HIS A 575 15.59 11.35 14.07
N CYS A 576 16.86 11.16 13.70
CA CYS A 576 17.26 10.66 12.38
C CYS A 576 18.60 9.90 12.47
N ILE A 577 18.57 8.61 12.14
CA ILE A 577 19.77 7.75 12.14
C ILE A 577 20.80 8.33 11.17
N GLY A 578 22.05 8.46 11.61
CA GLY A 578 23.13 9.05 10.81
C GLY A 578 23.18 10.58 10.79
N TYR A 579 22.16 11.29 11.31
CA TYR A 579 22.12 12.76 11.32
C TYR A 579 22.02 13.40 12.71
N ASN A 580 21.66 12.63 13.75
CA ASN A 580 21.47 13.11 15.13
C ASN A 580 22.56 14.04 15.70
N SER A 581 23.84 13.83 15.37
CA SER A 581 24.99 14.61 15.87
C SER A 581 25.33 15.85 15.03
N LYS A 582 24.68 16.03 13.87
CA LYS A 582 24.91 17.12 12.90
C LYS A 582 23.64 17.89 12.53
N SER A 583 22.50 17.59 13.14
CA SER A 583 21.22 18.22 12.85
C SER A 583 20.41 18.57 14.09
N LEU A 584 19.47 19.50 13.91
CA LEU A 584 18.37 19.73 14.85
C LEU A 584 17.10 19.06 14.34
N GLY A 585 16.42 18.32 15.22
CA GLY A 585 15.17 17.64 14.90
C GLY A 585 13.96 18.47 15.29
N LYS A 586 13.06 18.71 14.35
CA LYS A 586 11.78 19.39 14.56
C LYS A 586 10.64 18.40 14.33
N LEU A 587 9.80 18.19 15.32
CA LEU A 587 8.54 17.43 15.20
C LEU A 587 7.36 18.39 15.15
N LYS A 588 6.46 18.25 14.18
CA LYS A 588 5.18 18.98 14.13
C LYS A 588 4.02 18.01 14.34
N PHE A 589 3.18 18.30 15.32
CA PHE A 589 1.86 17.67 15.50
C PHE A 589 0.87 18.47 14.63
N HIS A 590 0.26 17.86 13.61
CA HIS A 590 -0.70 18.51 12.72
C HIS A 590 -2.08 17.88 12.88
N PHE A 591 -3.12 18.73 13.00
CA PHE A 591 -4.53 18.38 12.84
C PHE A 591 -5.00 18.67 11.43
#